data_AF-A0A920S8W1-F1
#
_entry.id   AF-A0A920S8W1-F1
#
_cell.length_a   1.000
_cell.length_b   1.000
_cell.length_c   1.000
_cell.angle_alpha   90.00
_cell.angle_beta   90.00
_cell.angle_gamma   90.00
#
_symmetry.space_group_name_H-M   'P 1'
#
loop_
_entity.id
_entity.type
_entity.pdbx_description
1 polymer ?
#
loop_
_entity_poly.entity_id
_entity_poly.type
_entity_poly.pdbx_seq_one_letter_code
_entity_poly.pdbx_strand_id
1 'polypeptide(L)'
;MGVKAGVEPLALWQAVRKGAQGRRGTFEGLAEHLLPGNFDPPDFALNLARKDVDLAVSVGREYDVPMRLANLALMEMPEAINRGWGGRDSRVAMLLQEERAGVEVRADETAIKAILDAEKNG
;
A
#
# COMPACT_ATOMS: atom_id res chain seq x y z
N MET A 1 2.77 -15.32 -10.41
CA MET A 1 1.33 -15.70 -10.38
C MET A 1 0.63 -15.34 -11.68
N GLY A 2 0.51 -14.07 -12.09
CA GLY A 2 -0.25 -13.69 -13.29
C GLY A 2 0.11 -14.45 -14.58
N VAL A 3 1.40 -14.60 -14.89
CA VAL A 3 1.84 -15.38 -16.07
C VAL A 3 1.48 -16.87 -15.95
N LYS A 4 1.58 -17.45 -14.74
CA LYS A 4 1.18 -18.83 -14.47
C LYS A 4 -0.34 -19.02 -14.65
N ALA A 5 -1.12 -17.96 -14.41
CA ALA A 5 -2.56 -17.91 -14.66
C ALA A 5 -2.93 -17.65 -16.13
N GLY A 6 -1.96 -17.63 -17.05
CA GLY A 6 -2.19 -17.46 -18.49
C GLY A 6 -2.23 -16.01 -18.97
N VAL A 7 -1.90 -15.03 -18.12
CA VAL A 7 -1.84 -13.62 -18.52
C VAL A 7 -0.54 -13.33 -19.27
N GLU A 8 -0.63 -12.66 -20.42
CA GLU A 8 0.54 -12.27 -21.21
C GLU A 8 1.42 -11.26 -20.43
N PRO A 9 2.75 -11.48 -20.34
CA PRO A 9 3.64 -10.65 -19.51
C PRO A 9 3.63 -9.15 -19.81
N LEU A 10 3.63 -8.73 -21.07
CA LEU A 10 3.66 -7.32 -21.46
C LEU A 10 2.32 -6.63 -21.17
N ALA A 11 1.20 -7.29 -21.41
CA ALA A 11 -0.13 -6.82 -21.07
C ALA A 11 -0.27 -6.66 -19.55
N LEU A 12 0.22 -7.65 -18.78
CA LEU A 12 0.26 -7.59 -17.32
C LEU A 12 1.10 -6.40 -16.85
N TRP A 13 2.31 -6.25 -17.39
CA TRP A 13 3.18 -5.13 -17.05
C TRP A 13 2.55 -3.79 -17.40
N GLN A 14 1.96 -3.66 -18.60
CA GLN A 14 1.31 -2.45 -19.05
C GLN A 14 0.15 -2.06 -18.13
N ALA A 15 -0.65 -3.03 -17.67
CA ALA A 15 -1.73 -2.79 -16.73
C ALA A 15 -1.21 -2.26 -15.38
N VAL A 16 -0.18 -2.90 -14.81
CA VAL A 16 0.43 -2.45 -13.55
C VAL A 16 1.04 -1.05 -13.70
N ARG A 17 1.80 -0.82 -14.78
CA ARG A 17 2.49 0.45 -15.05
C ARG A 17 1.53 1.63 -15.21
N LYS A 18 0.34 1.40 -15.78
CA LYS A 18 -0.72 2.41 -15.93
C LYS A 18 -1.53 2.62 -14.64
N GLY A 19 -1.50 1.66 -13.73
CA GLY A 19 -2.18 1.73 -12.45
C GLY A 19 -1.67 2.86 -11.53
N ALA A 20 -2.40 3.12 -10.45
CA ALA A 20 -2.07 4.17 -9.49
C ALA A 20 -0.66 4.01 -8.90
N GLN A 21 -0.29 2.78 -8.53
CA GLN A 21 1.03 2.49 -7.95
C GLN A 21 2.15 2.43 -8.99
N GLY A 22 1.87 2.03 -10.23
CA GLY A 22 2.89 1.95 -11.28
C GLY A 22 3.33 3.31 -11.84
N ARG A 23 2.61 4.39 -11.52
CA ARG A 23 2.94 5.77 -11.94
C ARG A 23 3.59 6.61 -10.84
N ARG A 24 3.44 6.22 -9.57
CA ARG A 24 3.98 6.93 -8.41
C ARG A 24 5.37 6.41 -8.04
N GLY A 25 6.18 7.27 -7.42
CA GLY A 25 7.44 6.85 -6.82
C GLY A 25 7.19 5.94 -5.61
N THR A 26 8.10 5.00 -5.36
CA THR A 26 7.97 3.99 -4.28
C THR A 26 7.67 4.57 -2.90
N PHE A 27 8.16 5.79 -2.60
CA PHE A 27 8.02 6.44 -1.29
C PHE A 27 7.09 7.65 -1.30
N GLU A 28 6.50 8.00 -2.44
CA GLU A 28 5.68 9.21 -2.58
C GLU A 28 4.45 9.16 -1.66
N GLY A 29 3.87 7.97 -1.48
CA GLY A 29 2.75 7.77 -0.55
C GLY A 29 3.08 8.00 0.94
N LEU A 30 4.36 8.00 1.34
CA LEU A 30 4.75 8.33 2.71
C LEU A 30 4.57 9.82 2.99
N ALA A 31 5.03 10.66 2.06
CA ALA A 31 4.94 12.11 2.15
C ALA A 31 3.49 12.61 2.13
N GLU A 32 2.63 11.91 1.41
CA GLU A 32 1.21 12.26 1.31
C GLU A 32 0.40 11.84 2.56
N HIS A 33 0.83 10.81 3.31
CA HIS A 33 -0.03 10.20 4.33
C HIS A 33 0.65 9.84 5.64
N LEU A 34 1.67 8.96 5.64
CA LEU A 34 2.30 8.51 6.90
C LEU A 34 2.97 9.68 7.64
N LEU A 35 3.81 10.44 6.94
CA LEU A 35 4.56 11.54 7.50
C LEU A 35 3.67 12.67 8.05
N PRO A 36 2.64 13.16 7.32
CA PRO A 36 1.69 14.12 7.88
C PRO A 36 0.70 13.49 8.88
N GLY A 37 0.61 12.15 8.95
CA GLY A 37 -0.35 11.44 9.79
C GLY A 37 -1.80 11.51 9.27
N ASN A 38 -2.00 11.84 7.99
CA ASN A 38 -3.32 11.96 7.39
C ASN A 38 -3.71 10.68 6.63
N PHE A 39 -4.89 10.14 6.94
CA PHE A 39 -5.43 8.95 6.28
C PHE A 39 -6.90 9.12 5.86
N ASP A 40 -7.40 10.35 5.90
CA ASP A 40 -8.80 10.70 5.66
C ASP A 40 -8.90 11.99 4.81
N PRO A 41 -9.71 12.00 3.72
CA PRO A 41 -10.42 10.88 3.13
C PRO A 41 -9.46 9.84 2.53
N PRO A 42 -9.88 8.57 2.38
CA PRO A 42 -9.04 7.55 1.76
C PRO A 42 -8.91 7.75 0.24
N ASP A 43 -7.68 7.68 -0.29
CA ASP A 43 -7.49 7.43 -1.74
C ASP A 43 -7.98 6.02 -2.08
N PHE A 44 -7.70 5.07 -1.17
CA PHE A 44 -8.14 3.68 -1.28
C PHE A 44 -8.35 3.07 0.10
N ALA A 45 -9.60 2.71 0.42
CA ALA A 45 -9.95 2.23 1.76
C ALA A 45 -9.27 0.89 2.10
N LEU A 46 -8.81 0.74 3.34
CA LEU A 46 -8.14 -0.49 3.82
C LEU A 46 -8.99 -1.76 3.63
N ASN A 47 -10.31 -1.67 3.82
CA ASN A 47 -11.23 -2.79 3.56
C ASN A 47 -11.18 -3.29 2.10
N LEU A 48 -11.04 -2.37 1.14
CA LEU A 48 -10.91 -2.71 -0.28
C LEU A 48 -9.54 -3.31 -0.57
N ALA A 49 -8.47 -2.73 -0.01
CA ALA A 49 -7.12 -3.28 -0.13
C ALA A 49 -7.04 -4.71 0.40
N ARG A 50 -7.63 -4.99 1.57
CA ARG A 50 -7.69 -6.35 2.12
C ARG A 50 -8.37 -7.33 1.19
N LYS A 51 -9.52 -6.93 0.61
CA LYS A 51 -10.28 -7.77 -0.31
C LYS A 51 -9.42 -8.13 -1.54
N ASP A 52 -8.73 -7.15 -2.12
CA ASP A 52 -7.94 -7.37 -3.34
C ASP A 52 -6.71 -8.25 -3.07
N VAL A 53 -6.05 -8.08 -1.92
CA VAL A 53 -4.94 -8.96 -1.52
C VAL A 53 -5.42 -10.38 -1.23
N ASP A 54 -6.56 -10.56 -0.58
CA ASP A 54 -7.16 -11.89 -0.34
C ASP A 54 -7.49 -12.61 -1.65
N LEU A 55 -8.03 -11.88 -2.64
CA LEU A 55 -8.27 -12.39 -3.97
C LEU A 55 -6.95 -12.81 -4.66
N ALA A 56 -5.93 -11.96 -4.63
CA ALA A 56 -4.63 -12.26 -5.24
C ALA A 56 -3.95 -13.48 -4.61
N VAL A 57 -4.02 -13.61 -3.28
CA VAL A 57 -3.52 -14.78 -2.55
C VAL A 57 -4.31 -16.04 -2.94
N SER A 58 -5.63 -15.94 -3.07
CA SER A 58 -6.50 -17.06 -3.45
C SER A 58 -6.19 -17.58 -4.85
N VAL A 59 -6.01 -16.69 -5.84
CA VAL A 59 -5.54 -17.07 -7.19
C VAL A 59 -4.16 -17.70 -7.12
N GLY A 60 -3.27 -17.20 -6.26
CA GLY A 60 -1.97 -17.83 -6.00
C GLY A 60 -2.10 -19.29 -5.58
N ARG A 61 -3.04 -19.61 -4.68
CA ARG A 61 -3.30 -20.99 -4.24
C ARG A 61 -3.87 -21.85 -5.38
N GLU A 62 -4.81 -21.33 -6.17
CA GLU A 62 -5.42 -22.06 -7.30
C GLU A 62 -4.38 -22.52 -8.34
N TYR A 63 -3.34 -21.71 -8.56
CA TYR A 63 -2.28 -22.00 -9.53
C TYR A 63 -1.00 -22.58 -8.91
N ASP A 64 -1.06 -23.05 -7.66
CA ASP A 64 0.07 -23.60 -6.90
C ASP A 64 1.29 -22.66 -6.84
N VAL A 65 1.04 -21.35 -6.75
CA VAL A 65 2.09 -20.31 -6.66
C VAL A 65 2.23 -19.86 -5.21
N PRO A 66 3.40 -20.04 -4.57
CA PRO A 66 3.64 -19.55 -3.22
C PRO A 66 3.66 -18.01 -3.15
N MET A 67 2.65 -17.42 -2.51
CA MET A 67 2.48 -15.96 -2.35
C MET A 67 2.95 -15.47 -0.98
N ARG A 68 4.16 -15.83 -0.54
CA ARG A 68 4.62 -15.64 0.86
C ARG A 68 4.46 -14.21 1.38
N LEU A 69 4.96 -13.21 0.64
CA LEU A 69 4.89 -11.80 1.06
C LEU A 69 3.45 -11.28 1.10
N ALA A 70 2.62 -11.65 0.12
CA ALA A 70 1.22 -11.23 0.11
C ALA A 70 0.42 -11.87 1.26
N ASN A 71 0.75 -13.11 1.68
CA ASN A 71 0.14 -13.71 2.87
C ASN A 71 0.55 -12.98 4.15
N LEU A 72 1.83 -12.58 4.29
CA LEU A 72 2.26 -11.76 5.42
C LEU A 72 1.50 -10.43 5.46
N ALA A 73 1.43 -9.73 4.33
CA ALA A 73 0.66 -8.48 4.22
C ALA A 73 -0.83 -8.68 4.54
N LEU A 74 -1.44 -9.78 4.06
CA LEU A 74 -2.84 -10.10 4.34
C LEU A 74 -3.10 -10.35 5.83
N MET A 75 -2.11 -10.82 6.61
CA MET A 75 -2.28 -11.01 8.06
C MET A 75 -2.26 -9.69 8.83
N GLU A 76 -1.51 -8.68 8.36
CA GLU A 76 -1.47 -7.35 8.97
C GLU A 76 -2.79 -6.58 8.80
N MET A 77 -3.49 -6.78 7.67
CA MET A 77 -4.68 -6.00 7.34
C MET A 77 -5.86 -6.22 8.30
N PRO A 78 -6.24 -7.46 8.69
CA PRO A 78 -7.22 -7.70 9.75
C PRO A 78 -6.84 -7.07 11.09
N GLU A 79 -5.54 -7.07 11.43
CA GLU A 79 -5.08 -6.46 12.67
C GLU A 79 -5.37 -4.93 12.69
N ALA A 80 -5.11 -4.25 11.57
CA ALA A 80 -5.46 -2.84 11.39
C ALA A 80 -6.98 -2.61 11.32
N ILE A 81 -7.73 -3.47 10.63
CA ILE A 81 -9.20 -3.39 10.54
C ILE A 81 -9.84 -3.55 11.93
N ASN A 82 -9.32 -4.44 12.77
CA ASN A 82 -9.81 -4.68 14.13
C ASN A 82 -9.61 -3.47 15.06
N ARG A 83 -8.71 -2.53 14.72
CA ARG A 83 -8.58 -1.22 15.39
C ARG A 83 -9.59 -0.18 14.89
N GLY A 84 -10.51 -0.58 14.02
CA GLY A 84 -11.51 0.31 13.42
C GLY A 84 -11.00 1.09 12.21
N TRP A 85 -9.81 0.80 11.69
CA TRP A 85 -9.21 1.58 10.59
C TRP A 85 -9.66 1.16 9.19
N GLY A 86 -10.60 0.23 9.06
CA GLY A 86 -11.01 -0.33 7.76
C GLY A 86 -11.55 0.69 6.75
N GLY A 87 -12.13 1.80 7.22
CA GLY A 87 -12.63 2.89 6.38
C GLY A 87 -11.60 3.96 6.03
N ARG A 88 -10.43 3.96 6.69
CA ARG A 88 -9.33 4.91 6.43
C ARG A 88 -8.50 4.42 5.25
N ASP A 89 -7.57 5.26 4.79
CA ASP A 89 -6.68 4.85 3.71
C ASP A 89 -5.91 3.56 4.06
N SER A 90 -5.75 2.66 3.09
CA SER A 90 -4.93 1.46 3.16
C SER A 90 -3.56 1.61 3.84
N ARG A 91 -2.90 2.77 3.70
CA ARG A 91 -1.60 3.08 4.33
C ARG A 91 -1.68 3.21 5.84
N VAL A 92 -2.88 3.32 6.43
CA VAL A 92 -3.09 3.32 7.89
C VAL A 92 -2.56 2.05 8.56
N ALA A 93 -2.45 0.94 7.83
CA ALA A 93 -1.84 -0.29 8.36
C ALA A 93 -0.37 -0.09 8.77
N MET A 94 0.32 0.94 8.27
CA MET A 94 1.69 1.26 8.68
C MET A 94 1.78 1.71 10.14
N LEU A 95 0.68 2.23 10.71
CA LEU A 95 0.60 2.59 12.13
C LEU A 95 0.77 1.37 13.06
N LEU A 96 0.51 0.14 12.57
CA LEU A 96 0.83 -1.06 13.35
C LEU A 96 2.31 -1.13 13.72
N GLN A 97 3.20 -0.68 12.83
CA GLN A 97 4.63 -0.67 13.11
C GLN A 97 5.02 0.46 14.06
N GLU A 98 4.34 1.60 14.00
CA GLU A 98 4.48 2.67 15.01
C GLU A 98 4.10 2.17 16.40
N GLU A 99 2.96 1.49 16.52
CA GLU A 99 2.51 0.89 17.79
C GLU A 99 3.51 -0.13 18.32
N ARG A 100 4.00 -1.03 17.47
CA ARG A 100 4.98 -2.07 17.85
C ARG A 100 6.33 -1.46 18.26
N ALA A 101 6.73 -0.36 17.65
CA ALA A 101 7.97 0.34 17.95
C ALA A 101 7.84 1.35 19.10
N GLY A 102 6.62 1.70 19.50
CA GLY A 102 6.36 2.72 20.54
C GLY A 102 6.76 4.13 20.11
N VAL A 103 6.75 4.43 18.82
CA VAL A 103 7.15 5.73 18.26
C VAL A 103 6.16 6.16 17.17
N GLU A 104 6.03 7.47 16.96
CA GLU A 104 5.27 8.02 15.84
C GLU A 104 6.21 8.55 14.76
N VAL A 105 5.92 8.22 13.50
CA VAL A 105 6.65 8.75 12.34
C VAL A 105 5.88 9.95 11.81
N ARG A 106 6.19 11.14 12.34
CA ARG A 106 5.57 12.40 11.94
C ARG A 106 6.60 13.40 11.44
N ALA A 107 6.24 14.17 10.42
CA ALA A 107 7.02 15.29 9.93
C ALA A 107 6.09 16.46 9.56
N ASP A 108 6.61 17.68 9.69
CA ASP A 108 5.88 18.90 9.37
C ASP A 108 5.61 19.00 7.86
N GLU A 109 4.36 19.30 7.48
CA GLU A 109 3.93 19.37 6.08
C GLU A 109 4.71 20.41 5.26
N THR A 110 5.09 21.53 5.88
CA THR A 110 5.85 22.58 5.18
C THR A 110 7.29 22.12 4.91
N ALA A 111 7.89 21.38 5.84
CA ALA A 111 9.20 20.77 5.66
C ALA A 111 9.18 19.67 4.58
N ILE A 112 8.16 18.81 4.58
CA ILE A 112 7.96 17.79 3.52
C ILE A 112 7.86 18.47 2.15
N LYS A 113 7.03 19.52 2.05
CA LYS A 113 6.83 20.25 0.79
C LYS A 113 8.13 20.90 0.30
N ALA A 114 8.90 21.50 1.19
CA ALA A 114 10.18 22.12 0.82
C ALA A 114 11.17 21.10 0.22
N ILE A 115 11.22 19.87 0.75
CA ILE A 115 12.05 18.79 0.20
C ILE A 115 11.57 18.40 -1.21
N LEU A 116 10.26 18.17 -1.38
CA LEU A 116 9.69 17.79 -2.68
C LEU A 116 9.84 18.88 -3.76
N ASP A 117 9.74 20.15 -3.38
CA ASP A 117 9.91 21.27 -4.31
C ASP A 117 11.38 21.48 -4.69
N ALA A 118 12.33 21.18 -3.81
CA ALA A 118 13.76 21.20 -4.12
C ALA A 118 14.14 20.13 -5.16
N GLU A 119 13.56 18.93 -5.09
CA GLU A 119 13.81 17.85 -6.06
C GLU A 119 13.31 18.17 -7.48
N LYS A 120 12.20 18.91 -7.62
CA LYS A 120 11.66 19.28 -8.94
C LYS A 120 12.49 20.32 -9.68
N ASN A 121 13.31 21.08 -8.94
CA ASN A 121 14.09 22.20 -9.45
C ASN A 121 15.57 21.84 -9.69
N GLY A 122 16.00 20.62 -9.37
CA GLY A 122 17.35 20.11 -9.61
C GLY A 122 17.39 19.13 -10.78
#